data_AF-A0A8J8XRB2-F1
#
_entry.id   AF-A0A8J8XRB2-F1
#
_cell.length_a   1.000
_cell.length_b   1.000
_cell.length_c   1.000
_cell.angle_alpha   90.00
_cell.angle_beta   90.00
_cell.angle_gamma   90.00
#
_symmetry.space_group_name_H-M   'P 1'
#
loop_
_entity.id
_entity.type
_entity.pdbx_description
1 polymer ?
#
loop_
_entity_poly.entity_id
_entity_poly.type
_entity_poly.pdbx_seq_one_letter_code
_entity_poly.pdbx_strand_id
1 'polypeptide(L)'
;MRIGAGANMAACSSVPCSFPAKPDPHRRSPSGILSSHLPRLPATQFRRLRSLSAAASPPASRLRPRASVSTSPAPSKDYEASSEQAPVPSCFTPMHFTDGNGEVELRLDIQKLGIASSKDVFVDVDDTSLLIRAKSDGTLRTLMNVQTLFDRIKSSETIWFIDEDQLVVNLKKVEQELKWPDVDESWESLTSGITQLLTGISVHIVGDSTHINEAVAKEIAEGIGYLPVCTSELLESATEKSIDTWVASEGVDSVAEAESVVLESLSSHVRTVVATLGGKQGAASRFDKWQYLHSGFTVWLSVSDASDEASAREEARRSVSSGSVSYAKADVVVKLGGWDPEYTRAVAQGCLVALKQLTLADKKLAGKKSLYIRLGCRGDWPNIEPPGWDPESDAPPTNI
;
A
#
# COMPACT_ATOMS: atom_id res chain seq x y z
N MET A 1 -27.53 -21.26 -9.04
CA MET A 1 -27.56 -20.88 -7.61
C MET A 1 -26.85 -19.54 -7.50
N ARG A 2 -27.59 -18.43 -7.37
CA ARG A 2 -27.03 -17.07 -7.37
C ARG A 2 -26.30 -16.84 -6.04
N ILE A 3 -24.98 -16.77 -6.08
CA ILE A 3 -24.16 -16.34 -4.94
C ILE A 3 -24.13 -14.81 -4.97
N GLY A 4 -24.44 -14.21 -3.82
CA GLY A 4 -24.70 -12.78 -3.66
C GLY A 4 -23.52 -11.88 -4.04
N ALA A 5 -23.88 -10.66 -4.42
CA ALA A 5 -22.97 -9.56 -4.73
C ALA A 5 -21.94 -9.37 -3.61
N GLY A 6 -20.67 -9.65 -3.91
CA GLY A 6 -19.55 -9.22 -3.08
C GLY A 6 -19.43 -7.71 -3.17
N ALA A 7 -19.68 -7.01 -2.07
CA ALA A 7 -19.31 -5.62 -1.93
C ALA A 7 -17.77 -5.53 -2.04
N ASN A 8 -17.27 -4.76 -3.01
CA ASN A 8 -15.86 -4.37 -3.05
C ASN A 8 -15.57 -3.58 -1.76
N MET A 9 -14.93 -4.21 -0.78
CA MET A 9 -14.38 -3.51 0.38
C MET A 9 -12.99 -3.00 0.01
N ALA A 10 -12.92 -1.74 -0.43
CA ALA A 10 -11.66 -1.03 -0.53
C ALA A 10 -11.21 -0.61 0.86
N ALA A 11 -10.07 -1.13 1.33
CA ALA A 11 -9.43 -0.61 2.53
C ALA A 11 -8.83 0.77 2.21
N CYS A 12 -9.17 1.77 3.02
CA CYS A 12 -8.68 3.14 2.88
C CYS A 12 -7.69 3.41 4.02
N SER A 13 -6.44 3.70 3.66
CA SER A 13 -5.41 4.16 4.61
C SER A 13 -4.94 5.56 4.21
N SER A 14 -4.74 6.41 5.19
CA SER A 14 -4.31 7.80 5.04
C SER A 14 -3.01 7.98 5.83
N VAL A 15 -1.99 8.57 5.20
CA VAL A 15 -0.70 8.86 5.85
C VAL A 15 -0.63 10.37 6.10
N PRO A 16 -0.41 10.83 7.35
CA PRO A 16 -0.33 12.25 7.64
C PRO A 16 1.01 12.84 7.18
N CYS A 17 0.99 13.66 6.12
CA CYS A 17 2.08 14.57 5.78
C CYS A 17 1.49 15.96 5.52
N SER A 18 1.61 16.87 6.49
CA SER A 18 1.18 18.27 6.32
C SER A 18 2.33 19.10 5.76
N PHE A 19 2.22 19.58 4.52
CA PHE A 19 3.13 20.57 3.95
C PHE A 19 2.47 21.95 3.90
N PRO A 20 3.21 23.05 4.14
CA PRO A 20 2.66 24.40 4.02
C PRO A 20 2.55 24.79 2.53
N ALA A 21 1.32 24.86 2.01
CA ALA A 21 1.04 25.31 0.66
C ALA A 21 1.11 26.85 0.56
N LYS A 22 1.85 27.35 -0.44
CA LYS A 22 1.76 28.75 -0.93
C LYS A 22 0.87 28.78 -2.18
N PRO A 23 -0.05 29.74 -2.32
CA PRO A 23 -0.96 29.79 -3.47
C PRO A 23 -0.36 30.64 -4.60
N ASP A 24 -0.60 30.24 -5.85
CA ASP A 24 -0.64 31.19 -6.97
C ASP A 24 -1.72 30.78 -8.01
N PRO A 25 -2.47 31.74 -8.61
CA PRO A 25 -3.71 31.46 -9.32
C PRO A 25 -3.59 31.56 -10.86
N HIS A 26 -4.68 31.14 -11.51
CA HIS A 26 -5.07 31.32 -12.92
C HIS A 26 -4.70 30.19 -13.92
N ARG A 27 -5.72 29.44 -14.37
CA ARG A 27 -6.29 29.64 -15.73
C ARG A 27 -7.59 28.88 -15.97
N ARG A 28 -8.47 29.57 -16.70
CA ARG A 28 -9.82 29.17 -17.14
C ARG A 28 -9.79 28.09 -18.22
N SER A 29 -10.83 27.24 -18.21
CA SER A 29 -11.31 26.39 -19.31
C SER A 29 -11.71 27.22 -20.56
N PRO A 30 -11.91 26.62 -21.75
CA PRO A 30 -13.15 25.88 -22.00
C PRO A 30 -13.06 24.62 -22.89
N SER A 31 -14.18 23.91 -22.83
CA SER A 31 -14.73 22.77 -23.57
C SER A 31 -14.56 22.73 -25.09
N GLY A 32 -14.53 21.51 -25.64
CA GLY A 32 -14.73 21.24 -27.06
C GLY A 32 -14.82 19.73 -27.36
N ILE A 33 -16.02 19.27 -27.69
CA ILE A 33 -16.35 17.93 -28.19
C ILE A 33 -15.86 17.81 -29.64
N LEU A 34 -15.22 16.69 -30.01
CA LEU A 34 -15.39 16.09 -31.34
C LEU A 34 -14.91 14.64 -31.38
N SER A 35 -15.83 13.79 -31.80
CA SER A 35 -15.67 12.39 -32.14
C SER A 35 -14.98 12.27 -33.51
N SER A 36 -14.04 11.33 -33.66
CA SER A 36 -13.74 10.75 -34.96
C SER A 36 -13.11 9.35 -34.82
N HIS A 37 -13.75 8.39 -35.49
CA HIS A 37 -13.23 7.08 -35.84
C HIS A 37 -11.92 7.20 -36.63
N LEU A 38 -10.99 6.24 -36.46
CA LEU A 38 -9.98 5.81 -37.43
C LEU A 38 -9.24 4.54 -36.89
N PRO A 39 -8.44 3.80 -37.70
CA PRO A 39 -8.57 2.36 -37.87
C PRO A 39 -7.45 1.54 -37.19
N ARG A 40 -7.71 0.24 -37.02
CA ARG A 40 -6.74 -0.78 -36.59
C ARG A 40 -5.50 -0.81 -37.51
N LEU A 41 -4.31 -0.71 -36.91
CA LEU A 41 -3.01 -0.98 -37.54
C LEU A 41 -2.31 -2.18 -36.87
N PRO A 42 -1.37 -2.85 -37.56
CA PRO A 42 -1.10 -4.27 -37.35
C PRO A 42 -0.02 -4.56 -36.30
N ALA A 43 -0.33 -5.50 -35.40
CA ALA A 43 0.57 -6.08 -34.41
C ALA A 43 1.70 -6.90 -35.06
N THR A 44 2.81 -6.26 -35.42
CA THR A 44 3.99 -6.96 -35.98
C THR A 44 5.32 -6.44 -35.43
N GLN A 45 5.43 -6.15 -34.13
CA GLN A 45 6.75 -6.01 -33.48
C GLN A 45 6.89 -6.72 -32.12
N PHE A 46 5.79 -7.19 -31.49
CA PHE A 46 5.84 -7.79 -30.15
C PHE A 46 5.98 -9.33 -30.09
N ARG A 47 6.24 -10.01 -31.23
CA ARG A 47 6.47 -11.46 -31.24
C ARG A 47 7.80 -11.91 -30.62
N ARG A 48 8.71 -10.99 -30.27
CA ARG A 48 10.05 -11.31 -29.74
C ARG A 48 10.11 -11.60 -28.23
N LEU A 49 9.11 -11.18 -27.45
CA LEU A 49 9.10 -11.37 -25.99
C LEU A 49 8.73 -12.78 -25.53
N ARG A 50 8.21 -13.65 -26.41
CA ARG A 50 7.85 -15.05 -26.08
C ARG A 50 9.03 -16.03 -26.04
N SER A 51 10.28 -15.59 -26.24
CA SER A 51 11.41 -16.51 -26.51
C SER A 51 12.56 -16.53 -25.49
N LEU A 52 12.41 -15.93 -24.30
CA LEU A 52 13.44 -15.99 -23.24
C LEU A 52 12.94 -16.80 -22.03
N SER A 53 12.62 -18.07 -22.24
CA SER A 53 12.48 -19.07 -21.18
C SER A 53 13.24 -20.33 -21.59
N ALA A 54 14.57 -20.31 -21.45
CA ALA A 54 15.42 -21.48 -21.23
C ALA A 54 16.91 -21.06 -21.35
N ALA A 55 17.55 -20.71 -20.24
CA ALA A 55 19.01 -20.81 -20.13
C ALA A 55 19.45 -20.94 -18.67
N ALA A 56 19.79 -22.19 -18.34
CA ALA A 56 20.69 -22.70 -17.30
C ALA A 56 21.33 -21.72 -16.28
N SER A 57 21.16 -22.06 -15.00
CA SER A 57 22.01 -21.62 -13.89
C SER A 57 23.45 -22.12 -14.05
N PRO A 58 24.45 -21.34 -13.59
CA PRO A 58 25.71 -21.89 -13.09
C PRO A 58 25.96 -21.54 -11.60
N PRO A 59 26.88 -22.25 -10.93
CA PRO A 59 26.80 -22.50 -9.49
C PRO A 59 27.51 -21.45 -8.61
N ALA A 60 27.12 -21.48 -7.34
CA ALA A 60 27.63 -20.67 -6.24
C ALA A 60 29.14 -20.79 -6.01
N SER A 61 29.82 -19.66 -5.96
CA SER A 61 31.19 -19.53 -5.43
C SER A 61 31.20 -18.65 -4.18
N ARG A 62 31.57 -19.29 -3.07
CA ARG A 62 31.76 -18.72 -1.73
C ARG A 62 32.84 -17.64 -1.74
N LEU A 63 32.55 -16.46 -1.21
CA LEU A 63 33.58 -15.55 -0.72
C LEU A 63 33.20 -15.05 0.68
N ARG A 64 34.13 -15.28 1.61
CA ARG A 64 34.08 -14.84 3.01
C ARG A 64 34.22 -13.31 3.09
N PRO A 65 33.62 -12.63 4.09
CA PRO A 65 33.90 -11.23 4.34
C PRO A 65 35.20 -11.07 5.14
N ARG A 66 36.06 -10.15 4.67
CA ARG A 66 37.26 -9.69 5.37
C ARG A 66 36.89 -8.47 6.20
N ALA A 67 37.05 -8.59 7.52
CA ALA A 67 36.95 -7.49 8.46
C ALA A 67 38.15 -6.53 8.31
N SER A 68 37.89 -5.23 8.44
CA SER A 68 38.91 -4.24 8.78
C SER A 68 38.27 -3.13 9.61
N VAL A 69 38.65 -3.16 10.89
CA VAL A 69 38.53 -2.12 11.91
C VAL A 69 39.46 -0.97 11.54
N SER A 70 39.03 0.28 11.71
CA SER A 70 39.95 1.37 12.03
C SER A 70 39.23 2.46 12.82
N THR A 71 39.86 2.83 13.93
CA THR A 71 39.41 3.73 14.99
C THR A 71 40.11 5.10 14.91
N SER A 72 39.30 6.17 15.08
CA SER A 72 39.61 7.45 15.78
C SER A 72 40.60 8.46 15.15
N PRO A 73 40.67 9.75 15.60
CA PRO A 73 39.76 10.58 16.41
C PRO A 73 39.42 11.98 15.78
N ALA A 74 38.51 12.72 16.42
CA ALA A 74 38.09 14.09 16.13
C ALA A 74 39.17 15.17 16.42
N PRO A 75 38.94 16.43 15.99
CA PRO A 75 38.83 17.49 16.98
C PRO A 75 37.67 18.48 16.76
N SER A 76 37.24 19.03 17.89
CA SER A 76 36.20 20.01 18.18
C SER A 76 36.51 21.44 17.71
N LYS A 77 35.49 22.16 17.22
CA LYS A 77 35.38 23.62 17.32
C LYS A 77 33.93 24.04 17.50
N ASP A 78 33.71 24.72 18.62
CA ASP A 78 32.47 25.38 19.01
C ASP A 78 32.15 26.57 18.09
N TYR A 79 30.88 26.69 17.68
CA TYR A 79 30.26 27.97 17.44
C TYR A 79 28.84 27.93 18.02
N GLU A 80 28.56 28.91 18.87
CA GLU A 80 27.29 29.16 19.53
C GLU A 80 26.65 30.36 18.81
N ALA A 81 25.43 30.21 18.29
CA ALA A 81 24.53 31.33 18.02
C ALA A 81 23.10 30.84 17.75
N SER A 82 22.25 31.19 18.70
CA SER A 82 20.81 31.06 18.83
C SER A 82 19.97 31.42 17.59
N SER A 83 18.94 30.62 17.33
CA SER A 83 17.71 31.06 16.67
C SER A 83 16.57 30.17 17.17
N GLU A 84 15.67 30.78 17.94
CA GLU A 84 14.47 30.18 18.49
C GLU A 84 13.52 29.72 17.37
N GLN A 85 13.23 28.42 17.33
CA GLN A 85 11.98 27.85 16.85
C GLN A 85 11.78 26.54 17.60
N ALA A 86 10.75 26.50 18.44
CA ALA A 86 10.46 25.39 19.33
C ALA A 86 10.15 24.11 18.51
N PRO A 87 10.76 22.96 18.83
CA PRO A 87 10.42 21.69 18.20
C PRO A 87 9.05 21.23 18.70
N VAL A 88 8.18 20.85 17.76
CA VAL A 88 6.91 20.15 18.05
C VAL A 88 7.29 18.76 18.59
N PRO A 89 6.95 18.38 19.83
CA PRO A 89 7.42 17.13 20.38
C PRO A 89 6.53 15.98 19.89
N SER A 90 7.02 15.19 18.94
CA SER A 90 6.60 13.80 18.77
C SER A 90 7.22 12.98 19.91
N CYS A 91 6.57 12.99 21.07
CA CYS A 91 6.99 12.17 22.21
C CYS A 91 6.54 10.73 21.96
N PHE A 92 7.36 9.94 21.26
CA PHE A 92 7.23 8.49 21.30
C PHE A 92 7.76 8.01 22.65
N THR A 93 6.86 7.74 23.58
CA THR A 93 7.20 6.92 24.74
C THR A 93 7.53 5.51 24.25
N PRO A 94 8.57 4.85 24.79
CA PRO A 94 8.87 3.48 24.42
C PRO A 94 7.66 2.60 24.76
N MET A 95 7.03 2.08 23.70
CA MET A 95 5.90 1.18 23.76
C MET A 95 6.41 -0.26 23.70
N HIS A 96 5.84 -1.14 24.51
CA HIS A 96 6.14 -2.57 24.44
C HIS A 96 4.85 -3.35 24.29
N PHE A 97 4.79 -4.18 23.25
CA PHE A 97 3.63 -4.99 22.90
C PHE A 97 3.92 -6.46 23.14
N THR A 98 3.04 -7.14 23.88
CA THR A 98 3.16 -8.58 24.14
C THR A 98 1.89 -9.29 23.71
N ASP A 99 2.01 -10.14 22.69
CA ASP A 99 0.89 -10.96 22.21
C ASP A 99 0.79 -12.28 22.98
N GLY A 100 -0.26 -12.43 23.78
CA GLY A 100 -0.54 -13.62 24.58
C GLY A 100 -1.60 -14.54 23.97
N ASN A 101 -1.83 -15.70 24.61
CA ASN A 101 -2.91 -16.59 24.23
C ASN A 101 -4.24 -16.04 24.76
N GLY A 102 -5.05 -15.46 23.87
CA GLY A 102 -6.36 -14.87 24.22
C GLY A 102 -6.34 -13.43 24.74
N GLU A 103 -5.18 -12.84 24.99
CA GLU A 103 -5.00 -11.50 25.55
C GLU A 103 -3.80 -10.81 24.93
N VAL A 104 -3.83 -9.48 24.92
CA VAL A 104 -2.80 -8.61 24.33
C VAL A 104 -2.42 -7.57 25.38
N GLU A 105 -1.14 -7.51 25.74
CA GLU A 105 -0.65 -6.55 26.72
C GLU A 105 0.12 -5.43 26.02
N LEU A 106 -0.37 -4.20 26.21
CA LEU A 106 0.27 -2.96 25.81
C LEU A 106 0.87 -2.29 27.04
N ARG A 107 2.17 -2.03 27.01
CA ARG A 107 2.89 -1.28 28.06
C ARG A 107 3.42 0.03 27.51
N LEU A 108 3.13 1.12 28.20
CA LEU A 108 3.53 2.48 27.86
C LEU A 108 4.32 3.07 29.03
N ASP A 109 5.57 3.45 28.79
CA ASP A 109 6.39 4.18 29.78
C ASP A 109 5.80 5.58 30.00
N ILE A 110 5.26 5.84 31.20
CA ILE A 110 4.68 7.14 31.59
C ILE A 110 5.62 7.96 32.48
N GLN A 111 6.77 7.42 32.88
CA GLN A 111 7.76 8.10 33.75
C GLN A 111 8.25 9.40 33.12
N LYS A 112 8.54 9.35 31.81
CA LYS A 112 9.07 10.49 31.05
C LYS A 112 8.03 11.56 30.76
N LEU A 113 6.76 11.29 31.03
CA LEU A 113 5.63 12.17 30.74
C LEU A 113 5.16 12.98 31.94
N GLY A 114 5.78 12.83 33.13
CA GLY A 114 5.40 13.58 34.33
C GLY A 114 4.01 13.24 34.87
N ILE A 115 3.47 12.08 34.50
CA ILE A 115 2.14 11.63 34.92
C ILE A 115 2.26 10.99 36.31
N ALA A 116 1.78 11.69 37.34
CA ALA A 116 1.96 11.29 38.73
C ALA A 116 0.78 10.43 39.28
N SER A 117 -0.33 10.30 38.55
CA SER A 117 -1.53 9.63 39.06
C SER A 117 -2.39 8.97 37.98
N SER A 118 -3.04 7.85 38.33
CA SER A 118 -4.05 7.19 37.48
C SER A 118 -5.25 8.07 37.18
N LYS A 119 -5.51 9.11 37.98
CA LYS A 119 -6.58 10.09 37.76
C LYS A 119 -6.34 10.98 36.55
N ASP A 120 -5.09 11.07 36.10
CA ASP A 120 -4.68 11.87 34.96
C ASP A 120 -4.63 11.05 33.66
N VAL A 121 -4.92 9.75 33.71
CA VAL A 121 -4.94 8.85 32.55
C VAL A 121 -6.38 8.53 32.15
N PHE A 122 -6.65 8.62 30.85
CA PHE A 122 -7.93 8.31 30.23
C PHE A 122 -7.70 7.26 29.15
N VAL A 123 -8.16 6.04 29.40
CA VAL A 123 -8.17 4.95 28.42
C VAL A 123 -9.61 4.74 27.99
N ASP A 124 -9.88 5.00 26.72
CA ASP A 124 -11.17 4.79 26.08
C ASP A 124 -11.02 3.64 25.08
N VAL A 125 -11.84 2.60 25.24
CA VAL A 125 -11.73 1.36 24.46
C VAL A 125 -13.11 0.99 23.94
N ASP A 126 -13.21 0.93 22.63
CA ASP A 126 -14.33 0.33 21.91
C ASP A 126 -13.89 -1.00 21.31
N ASP A 127 -14.85 -1.79 20.83
CA ASP A 127 -14.56 -3.07 20.13
C ASP A 127 -13.65 -2.88 18.90
N THR A 128 -13.59 -1.66 18.38
CA THR A 128 -12.81 -1.27 17.19
C THR A 128 -11.77 -0.19 17.44
N SER A 129 -11.68 0.45 18.61
CA SER A 129 -10.81 1.61 18.80
C SER A 129 -10.20 1.69 20.20
N LEU A 130 -9.02 2.29 20.30
CA LEU A 130 -8.27 2.49 21.54
C LEU A 130 -7.71 3.90 21.54
N LEU A 131 -8.20 4.73 22.45
CA LEU A 131 -7.72 6.09 22.65
C LEU A 131 -7.16 6.20 24.07
N ILE A 132 -5.86 6.46 24.16
CA ILE A 132 -5.16 6.70 25.41
C ILE A 132 -4.76 8.17 25.45
N ARG A 133 -5.24 8.88 26.46
CA ARG A 133 -4.88 10.27 26.75
C ARG A 133 -4.36 10.38 28.16
N ALA A 134 -3.44 11.29 28.39
CA ALA A 134 -2.98 11.60 29.73
C ALA A 134 -2.81 13.10 29.93
N LYS A 135 -3.05 13.55 31.15
CA LYS A 135 -2.90 14.94 31.55
C LYS A 135 -1.51 15.13 32.15
N SER A 136 -0.72 16.00 31.52
CA SER A 136 0.60 16.45 32.00
C SER A 136 0.56 17.97 32.09
N ASP A 137 0.96 18.52 33.24
CA ASP A 137 1.03 19.97 33.49
C ASP A 137 -0.26 20.74 33.13
N GLY A 138 -1.41 20.15 33.45
CA GLY A 138 -2.72 20.74 33.16
C GLY A 138 -3.22 20.55 31.73
N THR A 139 -2.38 20.08 30.80
CA THR A 139 -2.73 19.88 29.39
C THR A 139 -3.01 18.40 29.10
N LEU A 140 -4.13 18.11 28.43
CA LEU A 140 -4.45 16.75 27.98
C LEU A 140 -3.69 16.44 26.69
N ARG A 141 -2.87 15.39 26.72
CA ARG A 141 -2.09 14.89 25.58
C ARG A 141 -2.60 13.53 25.15
N THR A 142 -2.65 13.28 23.85
CA THR A 142 -2.93 11.96 23.30
C THR A 142 -1.65 11.14 23.29
N LEU A 143 -1.65 10.02 24.00
CA LEU A 143 -0.53 9.08 24.04
C LEU A 143 -0.66 8.02 22.95
N MET A 144 -1.89 7.60 22.65
CA MET A 144 -2.18 6.62 21.62
C MET A 144 -3.58 6.85 21.06
N ASN A 145 -3.73 6.71 19.74
CA ASN A 145 -5.03 6.75 19.08
C ASN A 145 -5.05 5.72 17.96
N VAL A 146 -5.67 4.58 18.23
CA VAL A 146 -5.87 3.51 17.25
C VAL A 146 -7.36 3.48 16.91
N GLN A 147 -7.69 3.85 15.68
CA GLN A 147 -9.07 3.93 15.22
C GLN A 147 -9.62 2.59 14.70
N THR A 148 -8.76 1.58 14.53
CA THR A 148 -9.13 0.27 13.99
C THR A 148 -8.36 -0.87 14.65
N LEU A 149 -9.02 -1.53 15.59
CA LEU A 149 -8.63 -2.78 16.24
C LEU A 149 -9.33 -4.00 15.60
N PHE A 150 -10.09 -3.79 14.51
CA PHE A 150 -10.71 -4.79 13.64
C PHE A 150 -11.70 -5.76 14.31
N ASP A 151 -12.52 -5.28 15.26
CA ASP A 151 -13.46 -6.11 16.04
C ASP A 151 -12.76 -7.26 16.80
N ARG A 152 -11.47 -7.10 17.10
CA ARG A 152 -10.65 -8.16 17.69
C ARG A 152 -10.63 -8.14 19.19
N ILE A 153 -11.19 -7.12 19.83
CA ILE A 153 -11.14 -6.96 21.28
C ILE A 153 -12.55 -6.95 21.82
N LYS A 154 -12.72 -7.60 22.96
CA LYS A 154 -13.89 -7.38 23.80
C LYS A 154 -13.61 -6.17 24.69
N SER A 155 -14.15 -5.01 24.33
CA SER A 155 -14.03 -3.78 25.14
C SER A 155 -14.46 -3.99 26.59
N SER A 156 -15.55 -4.74 26.79
CA SER A 156 -16.09 -5.11 28.12
C SER A 156 -15.18 -5.98 29.00
N GLU A 157 -14.19 -6.66 28.41
CA GLU A 157 -13.23 -7.51 29.13
C GLU A 157 -11.82 -6.87 29.14
N THR A 158 -11.67 -5.63 28.66
CA THR A 158 -10.41 -4.89 28.66
C THR A 158 -10.17 -4.24 30.02
N ILE A 159 -8.96 -4.40 30.55
CA ILE A 159 -8.55 -3.78 31.81
C ILE A 159 -7.29 -2.95 31.61
N TRP A 160 -7.14 -1.89 32.40
CA TRP A 160 -5.92 -1.11 32.43
C TRP A 160 -5.54 -0.77 33.87
N PHE A 161 -4.24 -0.66 34.12
CA PHE A 161 -3.68 -0.30 35.42
C PHE A 161 -2.32 0.36 35.24
N ILE A 162 -1.86 1.05 36.28
CA ILE A 162 -0.48 1.56 36.33
C ILE A 162 0.35 0.58 37.15
N ASP A 163 1.42 0.09 36.56
CA ASP A 163 2.43 -0.75 37.20
C ASP A 163 3.73 0.02 37.27
N GLU A 164 4.15 0.40 38.48
CA GLU A 164 5.26 1.31 38.74
C GLU A 164 5.13 2.62 37.92
N ASP A 165 5.94 2.78 36.87
CA ASP A 165 5.94 3.94 35.97
C ASP A 165 5.44 3.58 34.55
N GLN A 166 4.68 2.51 34.41
CA GLN A 166 4.13 2.04 33.14
C GLN A 166 2.60 1.97 33.18
N LEU A 167 1.95 2.51 32.15
CA LEU A 167 0.55 2.21 31.89
C LEU A 167 0.46 0.87 31.16
N VAL A 168 -0.23 -0.08 31.79
CA VAL A 168 -0.49 -1.41 31.24
C VAL A 168 -1.95 -1.48 30.81
N VAL A 169 -2.19 -1.80 29.55
CA VAL A 169 -3.53 -2.03 28.98
C VAL A 169 -3.58 -3.47 28.49
N ASN A 170 -4.44 -4.28 29.08
CA ASN A 170 -4.66 -5.67 28.68
C ASN A 170 -5.98 -5.79 27.90
N LEU A 171 -5.86 -6.08 26.61
CA LEU A 171 -6.92 -6.16 25.62
C LEU A 171 -7.28 -7.63 25.38
N LYS A 172 -8.52 -8.00 25.69
CA LYS A 172 -9.00 -9.39 25.52
C LYS A 172 -9.37 -9.71 24.09
N LYS A 173 -8.78 -10.74 23.49
CA LYS A 173 -9.07 -11.14 22.11
C LYS A 173 -10.45 -11.78 21.93
N VAL A 174 -11.11 -11.47 20.82
CA VAL A 174 -12.30 -12.19 20.34
C VAL A 174 -11.91 -13.56 19.77
N GLU A 175 -10.88 -13.63 18.92
CA GLU A 175 -10.29 -14.88 18.41
C GLU A 175 -8.98 -15.18 19.16
N GLN A 176 -8.99 -16.17 20.06
CA GLN A 176 -7.85 -16.44 20.96
C GLN A 176 -6.59 -16.94 20.25
N GLU A 177 -6.76 -17.71 19.18
CA GLU A 177 -5.66 -18.33 18.40
C GLU A 177 -5.08 -17.39 17.32
N LEU A 178 -5.72 -16.26 17.06
CA LEU A 178 -5.22 -15.31 16.07
C LEU A 178 -4.08 -14.50 16.69
N LYS A 179 -2.87 -14.66 16.13
CA LYS A 179 -1.75 -13.77 16.46
C LYS A 179 -2.15 -12.34 16.13
N TRP A 180 -2.09 -11.48 17.13
CA TRP A 180 -2.35 -10.08 16.90
C TRP A 180 -1.19 -9.51 16.09
N PRO A 181 -1.47 -8.77 15.01
CA PRO A 181 -0.44 -7.97 14.42
C PRO A 181 -0.01 -6.95 15.45
N ASP A 182 1.29 -6.83 15.70
CA ASP A 182 1.86 -5.72 16.49
C ASP A 182 1.12 -4.43 16.14
N VAL A 183 0.54 -3.82 17.16
CA VAL A 183 -0.16 -2.55 17.04
C VAL A 183 0.79 -1.44 16.61
N ASP A 184 2.09 -1.61 16.82
CA ASP A 184 3.09 -0.62 16.44
C ASP A 184 3.15 -0.34 14.93
N GLU A 185 2.53 -1.18 14.09
CA GLU A 185 2.54 -1.05 12.62
C GLU A 185 3.92 -0.64 12.08
N SER A 186 4.97 -1.09 12.77
CA SER A 186 6.35 -0.71 12.47
C SER A 186 6.74 -1.32 11.14
N TRP A 187 7.70 -0.69 10.48
CA TRP A 187 8.19 -1.16 9.19
C TRP A 187 8.61 -2.63 9.25
N GLU A 188 9.37 -3.02 10.27
CA GLU A 188 9.89 -4.39 10.45
C GLU A 188 8.76 -5.40 10.71
N SER A 189 7.77 -5.03 11.53
CA SER A 189 6.65 -5.94 11.85
C SER A 189 5.69 -6.10 10.67
N LEU A 190 5.39 -4.99 9.97
CA LEU A 190 4.56 -5.02 8.76
C LEU A 190 5.21 -5.84 7.66
N THR A 191 6.49 -5.61 7.37
CA THR A 191 7.21 -6.30 6.30
C THR A 191 7.34 -7.80 6.56
N SER A 192 7.59 -8.21 7.82
CA SER A 192 7.61 -9.63 8.18
C SER A 192 6.22 -10.27 8.22
N GLY A 193 5.18 -9.54 8.61
CA GLY A 193 3.83 -10.07 8.77
C GLY A 193 3.07 -10.20 7.45
N ILE A 194 3.17 -9.19 6.59
CA ILE A 194 2.38 -9.10 5.34
C ILE A 194 2.72 -10.21 4.35
N THR A 195 3.98 -10.69 4.31
CA THR A 195 4.40 -11.75 3.39
C THR A 195 3.63 -13.05 3.60
N GLN A 196 3.21 -13.33 4.84
CA GLN A 196 2.39 -14.50 5.17
C GLN A 196 0.94 -14.31 4.67
N LEU A 197 0.43 -13.08 4.74
CA LEU A 197 -0.93 -12.73 4.31
C LEU A 197 -1.06 -12.69 2.78
N LEU A 198 -0.03 -12.21 2.08
CA LEU A 198 -0.03 -12.16 0.62
C LEU A 198 0.13 -13.54 -0.01
N THR A 199 0.66 -14.53 0.72
CA THR A 199 0.84 -15.92 0.24
C THR A 199 1.62 -16.04 -1.08
N GLY A 200 2.52 -15.10 -1.36
CA GLY A 200 3.29 -15.04 -2.60
C GLY A 200 2.61 -14.33 -3.78
N ILE A 201 1.39 -13.84 -3.61
CA ILE A 201 0.71 -13.00 -4.61
C ILE A 201 1.44 -11.66 -4.74
N SER A 202 1.65 -11.23 -5.98
CA SER A 202 2.35 -9.99 -6.33
C SER A 202 1.52 -8.75 -5.98
N VAL A 203 2.20 -7.61 -5.84
CA VAL A 203 1.59 -6.30 -5.57
C VAL A 203 1.79 -5.39 -6.79
N HIS A 204 0.77 -4.64 -7.18
CA HIS A 204 0.82 -3.65 -8.26
C HIS A 204 0.56 -2.27 -7.67
N ILE A 205 1.49 -1.35 -7.90
CA ILE A 205 1.37 0.06 -7.51
C ILE A 205 0.91 0.84 -8.73
N VAL A 206 -0.28 1.43 -8.63
CA VAL A 206 -0.92 2.22 -9.68
C VAL A 206 -1.21 3.63 -9.20
N GLY A 207 -1.32 4.59 -10.11
CA GLY A 207 -1.60 5.98 -9.76
C GLY A 207 -1.18 6.93 -10.86
N ASP A 208 -1.44 8.21 -10.70
CA ASP A 208 -1.21 9.20 -11.75
C ASP A 208 0.27 9.52 -12.02
N SER A 209 1.18 9.19 -11.11
CA SER A 209 2.60 9.52 -11.23
C SER A 209 3.47 8.27 -11.30
N THR A 210 4.12 8.06 -12.45
CA THR A 210 5.08 6.97 -12.66
C THR A 210 6.19 6.99 -11.60
N HIS A 211 6.77 8.16 -11.33
CA HIS A 211 7.89 8.30 -10.39
C HIS A 211 7.50 7.91 -8.96
N ILE A 212 6.30 8.29 -8.52
CA ILE A 212 5.78 7.93 -7.18
C ILE A 212 5.58 6.41 -7.11
N ASN A 213 4.96 5.83 -8.14
CA ASN A 213 4.69 4.39 -8.20
C ASN A 213 6.00 3.60 -8.11
N GLU A 214 7.03 4.01 -8.86
CA GLU A 214 8.35 3.36 -8.86
C GLU A 214 9.06 3.43 -7.51
N ALA A 215 9.13 4.62 -6.90
CA ALA A 215 9.80 4.81 -5.63
C ALA A 215 9.16 3.95 -4.53
N VAL A 216 7.83 3.97 -4.44
CA VAL A 216 7.09 3.20 -3.44
C VAL A 216 7.16 1.70 -3.71
N ALA A 217 7.06 1.26 -4.98
CA ALA A 217 7.19 -0.15 -5.31
C ALA A 217 8.56 -0.72 -4.93
N LYS A 218 9.65 0.03 -5.19
CA LYS A 218 11.02 -0.36 -4.83
C LYS A 218 11.17 -0.52 -3.32
N GLU A 219 10.69 0.44 -2.54
CA GLU A 219 10.74 0.41 -1.07
C GLU A 219 9.92 -0.76 -0.50
N ILE A 220 8.70 -0.99 -1.01
CA ILE A 220 7.87 -2.13 -0.59
C ILE A 220 8.57 -3.45 -0.92
N ALA A 221 9.11 -3.59 -2.14
CA ALA A 221 9.77 -4.82 -2.58
C ALA A 221 10.98 -5.17 -1.70
N GLU A 222 11.82 -4.18 -1.41
CA GLU A 222 12.96 -4.33 -0.50
C GLU A 222 12.50 -4.74 0.89
N GLY A 223 11.47 -4.07 1.43
CA GLY A 223 10.92 -4.38 2.75
C GLY A 223 10.41 -5.82 2.86
N ILE A 224 9.56 -6.26 1.94
CA ILE A 224 8.90 -7.57 2.00
C ILE A 224 9.70 -8.71 1.35
N GLY A 225 10.90 -8.41 0.81
CA GLY A 225 11.76 -9.39 0.13
C GLY A 225 11.18 -9.91 -1.20
N TYR A 226 10.42 -9.07 -1.91
CA TYR A 226 9.90 -9.36 -3.25
C TYR A 226 10.79 -8.73 -4.33
N LEU A 227 10.59 -9.12 -5.59
CA LEU A 227 11.31 -8.54 -6.72
C LEU A 227 10.65 -7.21 -7.16
N PRO A 228 11.34 -6.06 -7.11
CA PRO A 228 10.82 -4.83 -7.71
C PRO A 228 10.84 -4.94 -9.24
N VAL A 229 9.75 -4.54 -9.88
CA VAL A 229 9.61 -4.51 -11.34
C VAL A 229 8.99 -3.18 -11.75
N CYS A 230 9.66 -2.42 -12.62
CA CYS A 230 9.12 -1.17 -13.15
C CYS A 230 8.76 -1.36 -14.62
N THR A 231 7.49 -1.15 -14.99
CA THR A 231 7.05 -1.33 -16.38
C THR A 231 7.69 -0.31 -17.33
N SER A 232 7.97 0.91 -16.85
CA SER A 232 8.77 1.93 -17.53
C SER A 232 10.13 1.39 -17.96
N GLU A 233 10.94 0.89 -17.01
CA GLU A 233 12.28 0.34 -17.27
C GLU A 233 12.22 -0.84 -18.25
N LEU A 234 11.21 -1.71 -18.14
CA LEU A 234 11.01 -2.83 -19.08
C LEU A 234 10.66 -2.36 -20.50
N LEU A 235 9.82 -1.34 -20.64
CA LEU A 235 9.43 -0.79 -21.93
C LEU A 235 10.58 -0.03 -22.59
N GLU A 236 11.30 0.80 -21.84
CA GLU A 236 12.43 1.57 -22.35
C GLU A 236 13.60 0.66 -22.75
N SER A 237 13.88 -0.37 -21.96
CA SER A 237 14.91 -1.37 -22.31
C SER A 237 14.53 -2.23 -23.52
N ALA A 238 13.24 -2.56 -23.68
CA ALA A 238 12.77 -3.35 -24.83
C ALA A 238 12.71 -2.55 -26.14
N THR A 239 12.50 -1.24 -26.07
CA THR A 239 12.31 -0.37 -27.25
C THR A 239 13.49 0.53 -27.56
N GLU A 240 14.46 0.64 -26.65
CA GLU A 240 15.61 1.57 -26.74
C GLU A 240 15.18 3.04 -26.91
N LYS A 241 13.98 3.40 -26.43
CA LYS A 241 13.40 4.75 -26.49
C LYS A 241 12.85 5.11 -25.11
N SER A 242 12.97 6.38 -24.72
CA SER A 242 12.27 6.86 -23.53
C SER A 242 10.76 6.90 -23.73
N ILE A 243 10.00 6.73 -22.64
CA ILE A 243 8.54 6.80 -22.68
C ILE A 243 8.06 8.15 -23.25
N ASP A 244 8.68 9.26 -22.85
CA ASP A 244 8.33 10.60 -23.34
C ASP A 244 8.49 10.73 -24.86
N THR A 245 9.59 10.19 -25.40
CA THR A 245 9.83 10.19 -26.85
C THR A 245 8.80 9.34 -27.57
N TRP A 246 8.45 8.19 -27.00
CA TRP A 246 7.47 7.27 -27.57
C TRP A 246 6.07 7.88 -27.59
N VAL A 247 5.65 8.52 -26.49
CA VAL A 247 4.39 9.27 -26.43
C VAL A 247 4.36 10.38 -27.48
N ALA A 248 5.45 11.11 -27.67
CA ALA A 248 5.52 12.18 -28.67
C ALA A 248 5.42 11.66 -30.12
N SER A 249 5.96 10.48 -30.41
CA SER A 249 5.98 9.92 -31.77
C SER A 249 4.77 9.06 -32.13
N GLU A 250 4.25 8.26 -31.19
CA GLU A 250 3.22 7.24 -31.46
C GLU A 250 1.95 7.42 -30.61
N GLY A 251 1.96 8.36 -29.66
CA GLY A 251 0.82 8.67 -28.82
C GLY A 251 0.70 7.82 -27.56
N VAL A 252 -0.10 8.30 -26.61
CA VAL A 252 -0.31 7.68 -25.29
C VAL A 252 -0.95 6.28 -25.37
N ASP A 253 -1.78 6.03 -26.38
CA ASP A 253 -2.47 4.75 -26.52
C ASP A 253 -1.51 3.64 -26.97
N SER A 254 -0.52 3.95 -27.83
CA SER A 254 0.52 2.99 -28.22
C SER A 254 1.32 2.50 -27.01
N VAL A 255 1.69 3.43 -26.12
CA VAL A 255 2.41 3.13 -24.87
C VAL A 255 1.55 2.30 -23.92
N ALA A 256 0.28 2.67 -23.74
CA ALA A 256 -0.65 1.93 -22.87
C ALA A 256 -0.88 0.49 -23.36
N GLU A 257 -0.99 0.27 -24.68
CA GLU A 257 -1.09 -1.07 -25.25
C GLU A 257 0.19 -1.89 -25.02
N ALA A 258 1.37 -1.27 -25.19
CA ALA A 258 2.63 -1.94 -24.92
C ALA A 258 2.79 -2.32 -23.44
N GLU A 259 2.43 -1.42 -22.52
CA GLU A 259 2.41 -1.73 -21.10
C GLU A 259 1.44 -2.88 -20.78
N SER A 260 0.27 -2.92 -21.43
CA SER A 260 -0.68 -4.02 -21.25
C SER A 260 -0.08 -5.38 -21.61
N VAL A 261 0.77 -5.45 -22.64
CA VAL A 261 1.49 -6.68 -23.03
C VAL A 261 2.52 -7.07 -21.96
N VAL A 262 3.20 -6.09 -21.36
CA VAL A 262 4.12 -6.34 -20.24
C VAL A 262 3.33 -6.88 -19.03
N LEU A 263 2.20 -6.28 -18.70
CA LEU A 263 1.34 -6.73 -17.59
C LEU A 263 0.77 -8.14 -17.83
N GLU A 264 0.41 -8.50 -19.06
CA GLU A 264 0.05 -9.88 -19.42
C GLU A 264 1.16 -10.85 -19.06
N SER A 265 2.40 -10.55 -19.46
CA SER A 265 3.55 -11.39 -19.15
C SER A 265 3.80 -11.49 -17.63
N LEU A 266 3.69 -10.36 -16.93
CA LEU A 266 3.88 -10.27 -15.48
C LEU A 266 2.77 -10.97 -14.67
N SER A 267 1.58 -11.16 -15.24
CA SER A 267 0.44 -11.75 -14.52
C SER A 267 0.66 -13.18 -14.00
N SER A 268 1.64 -13.89 -14.55
CA SER A 268 2.06 -15.23 -14.11
C SER A 268 3.20 -15.23 -13.08
N HIS A 269 3.80 -14.07 -12.82
CA HIS A 269 4.90 -13.93 -11.88
C HIS A 269 4.36 -13.83 -10.45
N VAL A 270 5.07 -14.47 -9.53
CA VAL A 270 4.78 -14.43 -8.09
C VAL A 270 5.88 -13.67 -7.36
N ARG A 271 5.55 -13.10 -6.20
CA ARG A 271 6.47 -12.37 -5.34
C ARG A 271 7.16 -11.19 -6.05
N THR A 272 6.41 -10.45 -6.85
CA THR A 272 6.86 -9.18 -7.45
C THR A 272 6.11 -8.00 -6.86
N VAL A 273 6.73 -6.82 -6.89
CA VAL A 273 6.06 -5.54 -6.68
C VAL A 273 6.24 -4.72 -7.96
N VAL A 274 5.15 -4.55 -8.70
CA VAL A 274 5.13 -3.95 -10.03
C VAL A 274 4.71 -2.49 -9.92
N ALA A 275 5.57 -1.56 -10.33
CA ALA A 275 5.21 -0.17 -10.56
C ALA A 275 4.72 0.01 -11.99
N THR A 276 3.50 0.53 -12.15
CA THR A 276 2.95 0.87 -13.47
C THR A 276 3.29 2.30 -13.87
N LEU A 277 3.27 2.57 -15.17
CA LEU A 277 3.21 3.93 -15.70
C LEU A 277 1.97 4.64 -15.13
N GLY A 278 2.16 5.92 -14.85
CA GLY A 278 1.10 6.78 -14.38
C GLY A 278 0.42 7.58 -15.48
N GLY A 279 -0.69 8.21 -15.11
CA GLY A 279 -1.41 9.16 -15.96
C GLY A 279 -1.99 8.50 -17.21
N LYS A 280 -2.16 9.29 -18.27
CA LYS A 280 -2.91 8.86 -19.46
C LYS A 280 -2.17 7.82 -20.31
N GLN A 281 -0.87 7.69 -20.18
CA GLN A 281 -0.04 6.74 -20.92
C GLN A 281 0.01 5.35 -20.24
N GLY A 282 -0.40 5.26 -18.97
CA GLY A 282 -0.41 3.98 -18.26
C GLY A 282 -1.64 3.13 -18.58
N ALA A 283 -1.44 1.83 -18.77
CA ALA A 283 -2.48 0.83 -18.95
C ALA A 283 -3.48 0.81 -17.77
N ALA A 284 -3.00 1.03 -16.54
CA ALA A 284 -3.85 1.11 -15.35
C ALA A 284 -4.89 2.25 -15.43
N SER A 285 -4.63 3.29 -16.24
CA SER A 285 -5.59 4.38 -16.47
C SER A 285 -6.74 4.00 -17.42
N ARG A 286 -6.70 2.82 -18.07
CA ARG A 286 -7.70 2.35 -19.04
C ARG A 286 -8.60 1.30 -18.42
N PHE A 287 -9.93 1.45 -18.54
CA PHE A 287 -10.89 0.54 -17.89
C PHE A 287 -10.80 -0.90 -18.41
N ASP A 288 -10.47 -1.09 -19.68
CA ASP A 288 -10.42 -2.36 -20.40
C ASP A 288 -9.10 -3.12 -20.20
N LYS A 289 -8.11 -2.56 -19.50
CA LYS A 289 -6.76 -3.15 -19.32
C LYS A 289 -6.50 -3.74 -17.93
N TRP A 290 -7.54 -3.90 -17.11
CA TRP A 290 -7.41 -4.33 -15.71
C TRP A 290 -7.32 -5.84 -15.50
N GLN A 291 -7.63 -6.64 -16.52
CA GLN A 291 -7.67 -8.10 -16.39
C GLN A 291 -6.37 -8.67 -15.81
N TYR A 292 -5.22 -8.13 -16.20
CA TYR A 292 -3.92 -8.61 -15.70
C TYR A 292 -3.51 -7.97 -14.38
N LEU A 293 -3.97 -6.77 -14.05
CA LEU A 293 -3.72 -6.14 -12.75
C LEU A 293 -4.40 -6.90 -11.61
N HIS A 294 -5.56 -7.51 -11.88
CA HIS A 294 -6.28 -8.35 -10.92
C HIS A 294 -5.53 -9.65 -10.53
N SER A 295 -4.46 -10.01 -11.24
CA SER A 295 -3.56 -11.11 -10.86
C SER A 295 -2.81 -10.87 -9.54
N GLY A 296 -2.67 -9.61 -9.12
CA GLY A 296 -2.02 -9.24 -7.87
C GLY A 296 -2.92 -8.38 -6.99
N PHE A 297 -2.41 -8.02 -5.81
CA PHE A 297 -3.00 -6.97 -4.99
C PHE A 297 -2.68 -5.61 -5.60
N THR A 298 -3.67 -4.75 -5.76
CA THR A 298 -3.54 -3.45 -6.42
C THR A 298 -3.67 -2.32 -5.40
N VAL A 299 -2.66 -1.46 -5.33
CA VAL A 299 -2.59 -0.30 -4.45
C VAL A 299 -2.63 0.95 -5.31
N TRP A 300 -3.68 1.76 -5.16
CA TRP A 300 -3.78 3.05 -5.83
C TRP A 300 -3.21 4.17 -4.97
N LEU A 301 -2.11 4.77 -5.43
CA LEU A 301 -1.53 5.99 -4.89
C LEU A 301 -2.20 7.21 -5.52
N SER A 302 -2.84 8.03 -4.70
CA SER A 302 -3.51 9.25 -5.12
C SER A 302 -3.05 10.41 -4.25
N VAL A 303 -2.50 11.46 -4.87
CA VAL A 303 -2.32 12.74 -4.18
C VAL A 303 -3.71 13.32 -3.87
N SER A 304 -3.88 13.85 -2.66
CA SER A 304 -5.11 14.37 -2.12
C SER A 304 -4.95 15.86 -1.83
N ASP A 305 -6.00 16.62 -2.08
CA ASP A 305 -6.08 18.04 -1.71
C ASP A 305 -6.63 18.24 -0.28
N ALA A 306 -6.89 17.15 0.45
CA ALA A 306 -7.43 17.19 1.80
C ALA A 306 -6.40 17.72 2.81
N SER A 307 -6.87 18.58 3.72
CA SER A 307 -6.05 19.15 4.80
C SER A 307 -5.84 18.21 5.98
N ASP A 308 -6.67 17.18 6.12
CA ASP A 308 -6.71 16.28 7.27
C ASP A 308 -7.07 14.86 6.86
N GLU A 309 -6.77 13.93 7.77
CA GLU A 309 -6.91 12.49 7.57
C GLU A 309 -8.37 12.06 7.31
N ALA A 310 -9.33 12.61 8.05
CA ALA A 310 -10.74 12.23 7.91
C ALA A 310 -11.29 12.68 6.55
N SER A 311 -10.93 13.88 6.12
CA SER A 311 -11.25 14.40 4.79
C SER A 311 -10.62 13.55 3.68
N ALA A 312 -9.35 13.15 3.83
CA ALA A 312 -8.67 12.28 2.87
C ALA A 312 -9.33 10.90 2.78
N ARG A 313 -9.76 10.33 3.91
CA ARG A 313 -10.46 9.04 3.97
C ARG A 313 -11.82 9.10 3.28
N GLU A 314 -12.60 10.16 3.50
CA GLU A 314 -13.88 10.34 2.81
C GLU A 314 -13.68 10.64 1.31
N GLU A 315 -12.60 11.33 0.94
CA GLU A 315 -12.21 11.49 -0.47
C GLU A 315 -11.89 10.14 -1.12
N ALA A 316 -11.10 9.28 -0.47
CA ALA A 316 -10.82 7.93 -0.95
C ALA A 316 -12.10 7.11 -1.14
N ARG A 317 -12.99 7.15 -0.14
CA ARG A 317 -14.29 6.48 -0.20
C ARG A 317 -15.12 6.97 -1.39
N ARG A 318 -15.17 8.29 -1.60
CA ARG A 318 -15.85 8.92 -2.75
C ARG A 318 -15.23 8.49 -4.08
N SER A 319 -13.90 8.52 -4.21
CA SER A 319 -13.18 8.13 -5.43
C SER A 319 -13.43 6.67 -5.84
N VAL A 320 -13.49 5.76 -4.86
CA VAL A 320 -13.82 4.35 -5.13
C VAL A 320 -15.30 4.21 -5.49
N SER A 321 -16.19 4.85 -4.74
CA SER A 321 -17.64 4.71 -4.95
C SER A 321 -18.14 5.36 -6.24
N SER A 322 -17.50 6.44 -6.71
CA SER A 322 -17.87 7.06 -7.99
C SER A 322 -17.52 6.18 -9.17
N GLY A 323 -16.48 5.34 -9.06
CA GLY A 323 -15.98 4.52 -10.16
C GLY A 323 -15.55 5.33 -11.39
N SER A 324 -15.37 6.65 -11.25
CA SER A 324 -15.22 7.58 -12.38
C SER A 324 -13.84 7.49 -13.05
N VAL A 325 -12.88 6.93 -12.34
CA VAL A 325 -11.53 6.63 -12.85
C VAL A 325 -11.29 5.14 -12.75
N SER A 326 -10.52 4.60 -13.69
CA SER A 326 -10.16 3.18 -13.76
C SER A 326 -9.45 2.69 -12.52
N TYR A 327 -8.63 3.52 -11.86
CA TYR A 327 -7.98 3.21 -10.58
C TYR A 327 -8.93 2.85 -9.44
N ALA A 328 -10.22 3.22 -9.53
CA ALA A 328 -11.23 2.81 -8.56
C ALA A 328 -11.44 1.28 -8.50
N LYS A 329 -10.90 0.52 -9.47
CA LYS A 329 -10.83 -0.94 -9.47
C LYS A 329 -9.74 -1.52 -8.56
N ALA A 330 -8.87 -0.68 -8.00
CA ALA A 330 -7.81 -1.11 -7.09
C ALA A 330 -8.39 -1.74 -5.81
N ASP A 331 -7.65 -2.69 -5.22
CA ASP A 331 -8.08 -3.36 -4.01
C ASP A 331 -7.95 -2.42 -2.78
N VAL A 332 -6.97 -1.52 -2.78
CA VAL A 332 -6.79 -0.50 -1.74
C VAL A 332 -6.42 0.86 -2.33
N VAL A 333 -6.74 1.93 -1.60
CA VAL A 333 -6.40 3.31 -1.96
C VAL A 333 -5.63 3.96 -0.82
N VAL A 334 -4.51 4.60 -1.17
CA VAL A 334 -3.66 5.36 -0.25
C VAL A 334 -3.60 6.81 -0.72
N LYS A 335 -4.05 7.72 0.16
CA LYS A 335 -4.08 9.16 -0.10
C LYS A 335 -2.83 9.83 0.45
N LEU A 336 -2.20 10.66 -0.38
CA LEU A 336 -0.96 11.39 -0.07
C LEU A 336 -1.26 12.89 0.04
N GLY A 337 -0.86 13.55 1.13
CA GLY A 337 -0.98 15.01 1.30
C GLY A 337 0.04 15.83 0.48
N GLY A 338 0.72 15.19 -0.46
CA GLY A 338 1.87 15.71 -1.20
C GLY A 338 2.85 14.58 -1.52
N TRP A 339 3.89 14.89 -2.30
CA TRP A 339 4.95 13.93 -2.57
C TRP A 339 6.32 14.55 -2.32
N ASP A 340 7.11 13.84 -1.51
CA ASP A 340 8.51 14.11 -1.28
C ASP A 340 9.23 12.75 -1.12
N PRO A 341 10.31 12.48 -1.88
CA PRO A 341 11.04 11.22 -1.82
C PRO A 341 11.51 10.81 -0.42
N GLU A 342 11.75 11.76 0.50
CA GLU A 342 12.14 11.45 1.89
C GLU A 342 11.06 10.66 2.63
N TYR A 343 9.80 10.77 2.21
CA TYR A 343 8.65 10.09 2.81
C TYR A 343 8.29 8.78 2.10
N THR A 344 9.11 8.30 1.16
CA THR A 344 8.84 7.05 0.42
C THR A 344 8.55 5.89 1.36
N ARG A 345 9.32 5.74 2.45
CA ARG A 345 9.10 4.70 3.47
C ARG A 345 7.78 4.85 4.19
N ALA A 346 7.38 6.06 4.57
CA ALA A 346 6.09 6.30 5.23
C ALA A 346 4.92 5.95 4.31
N VAL A 347 5.02 6.28 3.02
CA VAL A 347 4.01 5.92 2.01
C VAL A 347 3.97 4.40 1.81
N ALA A 348 5.12 3.75 1.67
CA ALA A 348 5.23 2.30 1.56
C ALA A 348 4.63 1.59 2.79
N GLN A 349 4.90 2.10 3.99
CA GLN A 349 4.32 1.61 5.24
C GLN A 349 2.80 1.72 5.22
N GLY A 350 2.25 2.88 4.81
CA GLY A 350 0.80 3.06 4.62
C GLY A 350 0.17 2.09 3.62
N CYS A 351 0.90 1.74 2.55
CA CYS A 351 0.46 0.70 1.60
C CYS A 351 0.40 -0.68 2.26
N LEU A 352 1.43 -1.04 3.04
CA LEU A 352 1.46 -2.33 3.75
C LEU A 352 0.36 -2.42 4.81
N VAL A 353 0.08 -1.33 5.52
CA VAL A 353 -1.08 -1.22 6.44
C VAL A 353 -2.37 -1.47 5.67
N ALA A 354 -2.62 -0.75 4.57
CA ALA A 354 -3.84 -0.93 3.79
C ALA A 354 -4.01 -2.38 3.27
N LEU A 355 -2.94 -2.99 2.76
CA LEU A 355 -2.94 -4.39 2.29
C LEU A 355 -3.19 -5.38 3.44
N LYS A 356 -2.58 -5.15 4.60
CA LYS A 356 -2.82 -5.93 5.82
C LYS A 356 -4.30 -5.85 6.21
N GLN A 357 -4.88 -4.65 6.26
CA GLN A 357 -6.29 -4.46 6.59
C GLN A 357 -7.22 -5.21 5.63
N LEU A 358 -6.97 -5.09 4.32
CA LEU A 358 -7.73 -5.78 3.28
C LEU A 358 -7.66 -7.32 3.43
N THR A 359 -6.46 -7.86 3.56
CA THR A 359 -6.25 -9.32 3.65
C THR A 359 -6.83 -9.93 4.93
N LEU A 360 -6.86 -9.15 6.01
CA LEU A 360 -7.52 -9.54 7.25
C LEU A 360 -9.05 -9.48 7.13
N ALA A 361 -9.59 -8.53 6.35
CA ALA A 361 -11.02 -8.41 6.10
C ALA A 361 -11.58 -9.51 5.16
N ASP A 362 -10.84 -9.90 4.12
CA ASP A 362 -11.15 -11.09 3.29
C ASP A 362 -9.99 -12.09 3.30
N LYS A 363 -10.03 -13.00 4.30
CA LYS A 363 -9.05 -14.10 4.46
C LYS A 363 -8.97 -15.02 3.23
N LYS A 364 -9.95 -15.00 2.31
CA LYS A 364 -9.97 -15.84 1.10
C LYS A 364 -9.44 -15.11 -0.13
N LEU A 365 -9.19 -13.80 -0.06
CA LEU A 365 -8.86 -12.97 -1.22
C LEU A 365 -7.58 -13.42 -1.92
N ALA A 366 -6.52 -13.71 -1.18
CA ALA A 366 -5.26 -14.19 -1.74
C ALA A 366 -5.45 -15.54 -2.50
N GLY A 367 -6.26 -16.45 -1.94
CA GLY A 367 -6.63 -17.71 -2.59
C GLY A 367 -7.45 -17.51 -3.86
N LYS A 368 -8.38 -16.54 -3.88
CA LYS A 368 -9.14 -16.17 -5.08
C LYS A 368 -8.22 -15.60 -6.17
N LYS A 369 -7.30 -14.69 -5.83
CA LYS A 369 -6.30 -14.16 -6.78
C LYS A 369 -5.42 -15.27 -7.34
N SER A 370 -4.96 -16.21 -6.50
CA SER A 370 -4.23 -17.41 -6.95
C SER A 370 -5.04 -18.27 -7.93
N LEU A 371 -6.35 -18.45 -7.70
CA LEU A 371 -7.22 -19.15 -8.64
C LEU A 371 -7.36 -18.39 -9.96
N TYR A 372 -7.55 -17.08 -9.91
CA TYR A 372 -7.67 -16.22 -11.10
C TYR A 372 -6.40 -16.29 -11.98
N ILE A 373 -5.22 -16.26 -11.37
CA ILE A 373 -3.93 -16.47 -12.07
C ILE A 373 -3.89 -17.84 -12.76
N ARG A 374 -4.26 -18.91 -12.04
CA ARG A 374 -4.24 -20.29 -12.59
C ARG A 374 -5.21 -20.49 -13.75
N LEU A 375 -6.28 -19.69 -13.81
CA LEU A 375 -7.24 -19.70 -14.91
C LEU A 375 -6.86 -18.75 -16.05
N GLY A 376 -5.72 -18.06 -15.95
CA GLY A 376 -5.17 -17.25 -17.04
C GLY A 376 -5.66 -15.80 -17.09
N CYS A 377 -6.14 -15.25 -15.98
CA CYS A 377 -6.56 -13.84 -15.88
C CYS A 377 -7.58 -13.42 -16.97
N ARG A 378 -8.68 -14.18 -17.11
CA ARG A 378 -9.65 -14.08 -18.22
C ARG A 378 -10.50 -12.82 -18.24
N GLY A 379 -10.39 -11.93 -17.25
CA GLY A 379 -11.21 -10.72 -17.14
C GLY A 379 -12.57 -10.91 -16.44
N ASP A 380 -12.83 -12.09 -15.86
CA ASP A 380 -14.01 -12.40 -15.04
C ASP A 380 -13.87 -12.00 -13.55
N TRP A 381 -12.77 -11.34 -13.19
CA TRP A 381 -12.60 -10.81 -11.82
C TRP A 381 -13.68 -9.76 -11.49
N PRO A 382 -14.27 -9.75 -10.28
CA PRO A 382 -13.98 -10.60 -9.11
C PRO A 382 -14.78 -11.91 -9.05
N ASN A 383 -15.73 -12.12 -9.96
CA ASN A 383 -16.63 -13.27 -9.99
C ASN A 383 -16.09 -14.34 -10.94
N ILE A 384 -15.08 -15.09 -10.48
CA ILE A 384 -14.40 -16.11 -11.29
C ILE A 384 -15.39 -17.18 -11.76
N GLU A 385 -15.55 -17.29 -13.07
CA GLU A 385 -16.46 -18.24 -13.72
C GLU A 385 -15.84 -19.65 -13.80
N PRO A 386 -16.64 -20.71 -14.02
CA PRO A 386 -16.13 -22.07 -14.11
C PRO A 386 -15.06 -22.27 -15.22
N PRO A 387 -14.22 -23.31 -15.11
CA PRO A 387 -13.35 -23.72 -16.21
C PRO A 387 -14.17 -24.03 -17.47
N GLY A 388 -13.71 -23.55 -18.63
CA GLY A 388 -14.42 -23.70 -19.91
C GLY A 388 -15.41 -22.58 -20.25
N TRP A 389 -15.65 -21.64 -19.32
CA TRP A 389 -16.30 -20.37 -19.64
C TRP A 389 -15.36 -19.48 -20.47
N ASP A 390 -15.91 -18.90 -21.54
CA ASP A 390 -15.22 -17.99 -22.46
C ASP A 390 -15.90 -16.61 -22.41
N PRO A 391 -15.19 -15.54 -22.03
CA PRO A 391 -15.73 -14.18 -21.96
C PRO A 391 -16.22 -13.63 -23.31
N GLU A 392 -15.74 -14.16 -24.43
CA GLU A 392 -16.14 -13.74 -25.77
C GLU A 392 -17.32 -14.57 -26.33
N SER A 393 -17.75 -15.60 -25.61
CA SER A 393 -18.82 -16.51 -26.03
C SER A 393 -20.18 -16.08 -25.47
N ASP A 394 -21.13 -15.78 -26.36
CA ASP A 394 -22.55 -15.59 -26.01
C ASP A 394 -23.24 -16.92 -25.59
N ALA A 395 -22.50 -18.05 -25.54
CA ALA A 395 -23.08 -19.34 -25.20
C ALA A 395 -23.15 -19.53 -23.67
N PRO A 396 -24.30 -19.98 -23.12
CA PRO A 396 -24.43 -20.24 -21.70
C PRO A 396 -23.43 -21.33 -21.26
N PRO A 397 -22.89 -21.25 -20.03
CA PRO A 397 -21.90 -22.19 -19.54
C PRO A 397 -22.44 -23.62 -19.60
N THR A 398 -21.75 -24.47 -20.35
CA THR A 398 -22.04 -25.90 -20.39
C THR A 398 -21.55 -26.51 -19.09
N ASN A 399 -22.47 -26.86 -18.20
CA ASN A 399 -22.16 -27.71 -17.04
C ASN A 399 -21.58 -29.03 -17.57
N ILE A 400 -20.31 -29.28 -17.30
CA ILE A 400 -19.70 -30.62 -17.33
C ILE A 400 -19.58 -31.11 -15.90
#